data_AF-A0A1P8BHG3-F1
#
_entry.id   AF-A0A1P8BHG3-F1
#
_cell.length_a   1.000
_cell.length_b   1.000
_cell.length_c   1.000
_cell.angle_alpha   90.00
_cell.angle_beta   90.00
_cell.angle_gamma   90.00
#
_symmetry.space_group_name_H-M   'P 1'
#
loop_
_entity.id
_entity.type
_entity.pdbx_description
1 polymer ?
#
loop_
_entity_poly.entity_id
_entity_poly.type
_entity_poly.pdbx_seq_one_letter_code
_entity_poly.pdbx_strand_id
1 'polypeptide(L)'
;MNIFKKKTTPKDALRTSKREMAVATRGIEREITSLQLEEKRLVAEIKKTAKTGNEAATKILARQLVRLRQQITNLQGSRAQIRGVTTHTQALYASTSISSGMKGATKAMVAMNKQMAPTKQAKVIKDFQKQSAQLDMTVSETSHNLKSLLYPTSTD
;
A
#
# COMPACT_ATOMS: atom_id res chain seq x y z
N MET A 1 15.30 9.21 29.31
CA MET A 1 14.30 9.36 28.23
C MET A 1 15.05 9.66 26.94
N ASN A 2 15.00 8.76 25.96
CA ASN A 2 15.82 8.85 24.73
C ASN A 2 15.31 9.96 23.77
N ILE A 3 16.15 10.98 23.57
CA ILE A 3 15.88 12.20 22.79
C ILE A 3 16.27 12.03 21.30
N PHE A 4 16.68 10.83 20.87
CA PHE A 4 16.97 10.52 19.47
C PHE A 4 15.77 9.94 18.73
N LYS A 5 14.70 10.73 18.54
CA LYS A 5 13.73 10.44 17.47
C LYS A 5 14.33 10.88 16.14
N LYS A 6 15.09 9.99 15.49
CA LYS A 6 15.45 10.15 14.06
C LYS A 6 14.16 10.43 13.30
N LYS A 7 14.08 11.56 12.58
CA LYS A 7 12.97 11.85 11.66
C LYS A 7 12.85 10.65 10.71
N THR A 8 11.71 9.96 10.73
CA THR A 8 11.44 8.77 9.94
C THR A 8 11.70 9.09 8.48
N THR A 9 12.68 8.44 7.86
CA THR A 9 12.95 8.69 6.43
C THR A 9 11.80 8.13 5.60
N PRO A 10 11.53 8.65 4.39
CA PRO A 10 10.52 8.07 3.49
C PRO A 10 10.72 6.56 3.25
N LYS A 11 11.99 6.12 3.24
CA LYS A 11 12.38 4.71 3.12
C LYS A 11 12.00 3.89 4.36
N ASP A 12 12.19 4.43 5.56
CA ASP A 12 11.80 3.77 6.82
C ASP A 12 10.28 3.70 6.98
N ALA A 13 9.56 4.78 6.64
CA ALA A 13 8.10 4.81 6.63
C ALA A 13 7.51 3.76 5.68
N LEU A 14 8.07 3.64 4.46
CA LEU A 14 7.68 2.63 3.50
C LEU A 14 7.94 1.21 3.99
N ARG A 15 9.11 0.95 4.59
CA ARG A 15 9.46 -0.36 5.13
C ARG A 15 8.51 -0.78 6.25
N THR A 16 8.12 0.16 7.12
CA THR A 16 7.13 -0.07 8.18
C THR A 16 5.76 -0.38 7.57
N SER A 17 5.29 0.44 6.62
CA SER A 17 4.01 0.20 5.92
C SER A 17 3.97 -1.16 5.22
N LYS A 18 5.04 -1.56 4.51
CA LYS A 18 5.15 -2.90 3.91
C LYS A 18 5.04 -4.02 4.95
N ARG A 19 5.66 -3.85 6.12
CA ARG A 19 5.60 -4.84 7.20
C ARG A 19 4.18 -4.95 7.77
N GLU A 20 3.52 -3.82 8.00
CA GLU A 20 2.14 -3.78 8.49
C GLU A 20 1.17 -4.43 7.49
N MET A 21 1.30 -4.11 6.20
CA MET A 21 0.50 -4.74 5.13
C MET A 21 0.75 -6.25 5.04
N ALA A 22 1.99 -6.72 5.22
CA ALA A 22 2.30 -8.15 5.24
C ALA A 22 1.67 -8.86 6.46
N VAL A 23 1.68 -8.22 7.63
CA VAL A 23 1.02 -8.75 8.83
C VAL A 23 -0.50 -8.81 8.63
N ALA A 24 -1.12 -7.75 8.11
CA ALA A 24 -2.54 -7.71 7.81
C ALA A 24 -2.95 -8.80 6.79
N THR A 25 -2.15 -8.97 5.73
CA THR A 25 -2.37 -10.01 4.71
C THR A 25 -2.38 -11.41 5.35
N ARG A 26 -1.39 -11.72 6.19
CA ARG A 26 -1.31 -13.01 6.90
C ARG A 26 -2.46 -13.21 7.88
N GLY A 27 -2.91 -12.15 8.55
CA GLY A 27 -4.09 -12.18 9.41
C GLY A 27 -5.34 -12.60 8.62
N ILE A 28 -5.58 -11.96 7.48
CA ILE A 28 -6.71 -12.27 6.60
C ILE A 28 -6.63 -13.71 6.05
N GLU A 29 -5.44 -14.19 5.67
CA GLU A 29 -5.28 -15.55 5.15
C GLU A 29 -5.56 -16.63 6.20
N ARG A 30 -5.19 -16.38 7.46
CA ARG A 30 -5.55 -17.28 8.57
C ARG A 30 -7.05 -17.30 8.78
N GLU A 31 -7.70 -16.15 8.75
CA GLU A 31 -9.16 -16.06 8.91
C GLU A 31 -9.90 -16.77 7.78
N ILE A 32 -9.48 -16.57 6.52
CA ILE A 32 -10.02 -17.30 5.37
C ILE A 32 -9.91 -18.80 5.57
N THR A 33 -8.74 -19.29 6.02
CA THR A 33 -8.51 -20.72 6.25
C THR A 33 -9.41 -21.27 7.36
N SER A 34 -9.59 -20.51 8.43
CA SER A 34 -10.48 -20.85 9.55
C SER A 34 -11.94 -20.98 9.07
N LEU A 35 -12.43 -19.97 8.34
CA LEU A 35 -13.79 -19.97 7.81
C LEU A 35 -14.01 -21.06 6.77
N GLN A 36 -13.02 -21.39 5.93
CA GLN A 36 -13.11 -22.52 4.99
C GLN A 36 -13.23 -23.87 5.71
N LEU A 37 -12.61 -24.04 6.88
CA LEU A 37 -12.79 -25.24 7.68
C LEU A 37 -14.20 -25.30 8.29
N GLU A 38 -14.71 -24.16 8.78
CA GLU A 38 -16.07 -24.05 9.27
C GLU A 38 -17.10 -24.31 8.15
N GLU A 39 -16.85 -23.83 6.93
CA GLU A 39 -17.66 -24.14 5.75
C GLU A 39 -17.82 -25.65 5.54
N LYS A 40 -16.70 -26.39 5.60
CA LYS A 40 -16.70 -27.85 5.43
C LYS A 40 -17.53 -28.55 6.52
N ARG A 41 -17.40 -28.10 7.77
CA ARG A 41 -18.19 -28.61 8.90
C ARG A 41 -19.68 -28.34 8.71
N LEU A 42 -20.02 -27.11 8.34
CA LEU A 42 -21.40 -26.69 8.11
C LEU A 42 -22.05 -27.45 6.95
N VAL A 43 -21.31 -27.71 5.86
CA VAL A 43 -21.77 -28.56 4.75
C VAL A 43 -22.04 -29.99 5.21
N ALA A 44 -21.19 -30.56 6.07
CA ALA A 44 -21.42 -31.89 6.62
C ALA A 44 -22.66 -31.94 7.51
N GLU A 45 -22.89 -30.90 8.32
CA GLU A 45 -24.06 -30.77 9.18
C GLU A 45 -25.36 -30.59 8.40
N ILE A 46 -25.34 -29.77 7.33
CA ILE A 46 -26.47 -29.65 6.38
C ILE A 46 -26.81 -31.02 5.78
N LYS A 47 -25.81 -31.79 5.34
CA LYS A 47 -26.05 -33.14 4.80
C LYS A 47 -26.66 -34.08 5.84
N LYS A 48 -26.22 -34.00 7.10
CA LYS A 48 -26.74 -34.82 8.19
C LYS A 48 -28.20 -34.47 8.51
N THR A 49 -28.50 -33.18 8.67
CA THR A 49 -29.85 -32.69 8.99
C THR A 49 -30.85 -32.89 7.84
N ALA A 50 -30.39 -32.81 6.59
CA ALA A 50 -31.20 -33.14 5.42
C ALA A 50 -31.59 -34.64 5.41
N LYS A 51 -30.66 -35.55 5.77
CA LYS A 51 -30.94 -36.99 5.84
C LYS A 51 -31.98 -37.34 6.91
N THR A 52 -32.07 -36.57 7.98
CA THR A 52 -33.08 -36.78 9.04
C THR A 52 -34.44 -36.15 8.70
N GLY A 53 -34.60 -35.54 7.52
CA GLY A 53 -35.85 -34.88 7.11
C GLY A 53 -36.18 -33.60 7.88
N ASN A 54 -35.22 -33.03 8.63
CA ASN A 54 -35.46 -31.79 9.39
C ASN A 54 -35.27 -30.57 8.48
N GLU A 55 -36.29 -30.27 7.69
CA GLU A 55 -36.26 -29.19 6.69
C GLU A 55 -36.02 -27.81 7.32
N ALA A 56 -36.62 -27.54 8.48
CA ALA A 56 -36.47 -26.26 9.18
C ALA A 56 -35.00 -26.01 9.58
N ALA A 57 -34.36 -26.99 10.21
CA ALA A 57 -32.93 -26.90 10.57
C ALA A 57 -32.05 -26.80 9.32
N THR A 58 -32.33 -27.62 8.30
CA THR A 58 -31.59 -27.62 7.03
C THR A 58 -31.61 -26.24 6.36
N LYS A 59 -32.78 -25.58 6.33
CA LYS A 59 -32.94 -24.24 5.74
C LYS A 59 -32.17 -23.16 6.50
N ILE A 60 -32.12 -23.25 7.83
CA ILE A 60 -31.35 -22.31 8.67
C ILE A 60 -29.85 -22.47 8.40
N LEU A 61 -29.35 -23.71 8.41
CA LEU A 61 -27.94 -24.01 8.17
C LEU A 61 -27.51 -23.62 6.74
N ALA A 62 -28.37 -23.84 5.74
CA ALA A 62 -28.10 -23.40 4.37
C ALA A 62 -27.95 -21.87 4.26
N ARG A 63 -28.80 -21.09 4.96
CA ARG A 63 -28.66 -19.63 5.03
C ARG A 63 -27.39 -19.20 5.75
N GLN A 64 -26.96 -19.94 6.77
CA GLN A 64 -25.66 -19.71 7.43
C GLN A 64 -24.51 -19.96 6.47
N LEU A 65 -24.57 -21.02 5.65
CA LEU A 65 -23.54 -21.34 4.66
C LEU A 65 -23.37 -20.22 3.62
N VAL A 66 -24.48 -19.67 3.12
CA VAL A 66 -24.43 -18.53 2.17
C VAL A 66 -23.74 -17.32 2.81
N ARG A 67 -24.09 -16.98 4.05
CA ARG A 67 -23.46 -15.87 4.78
C ARG A 67 -21.96 -16.09 5.00
N LEU A 68 -21.57 -17.30 5.39
CA LEU A 68 -20.18 -17.67 5.61
C LEU A 68 -19.35 -17.60 4.31
N ARG A 69 -19.91 -18.06 3.17
CA ARG A 69 -19.28 -17.92 1.85
C ARG A 69 -19.12 -16.46 1.44
N GLN A 70 -20.10 -15.61 1.75
CA GLN A 70 -19.98 -14.18 1.49
C GLN A 70 -18.86 -13.55 2.34
N GLN A 71 -18.72 -13.93 3.61
CA GLN A 71 -17.63 -13.47 4.47
C GLN A 71 -16.25 -13.87 3.91
N ILE A 72 -16.10 -15.12 3.47
CA ILE A 72 -14.86 -15.59 2.79
C ILE A 72 -14.57 -14.73 1.55
N THR A 73 -15.58 -14.50 0.72
CA THR A 73 -15.44 -13.69 -0.51
C THR A 73 -15.02 -12.26 -0.21
N ASN A 74 -15.63 -11.64 0.81
CA ASN A 74 -15.26 -10.29 1.25
C ASN A 74 -13.80 -10.23 1.72
N LEU A 75 -13.36 -11.20 2.52
CA LEU A 75 -11.96 -11.28 2.98
C LEU A 75 -10.98 -11.50 1.83
N GLN A 76 -11.33 -12.32 0.84
CA GLN A 76 -10.53 -12.47 -0.37
C GLN A 76 -10.42 -11.16 -1.16
N GLY A 77 -11.51 -10.39 -1.24
CA GLY A 77 -11.52 -9.03 -1.79
C GLY A 77 -10.59 -8.08 -1.03
N SER A 78 -10.68 -8.04 0.30
CA SER A 78 -9.79 -7.24 1.15
C SER A 78 -8.31 -7.62 0.98
N ARG A 79 -8.01 -8.92 0.85
CA ARG A 79 -6.65 -9.40 0.54
C ARG A 79 -6.16 -8.86 -0.80
N ALA A 80 -7.00 -8.90 -1.83
CA ALA A 80 -6.65 -8.38 -3.16
C ALA A 80 -6.39 -6.87 -3.11
N GLN A 81 -7.20 -6.11 -2.37
CA GLN A 81 -7.00 -4.68 -2.17
C GLN A 81 -5.65 -4.37 -1.50
N ILE A 82 -5.30 -5.06 -0.40
CA ILE A 82 -4.01 -4.87 0.28
C ILE A 82 -2.84 -5.18 -0.65
N ARG A 83 -2.95 -6.24 -1.46
CA ARG A 83 -1.93 -6.59 -2.46
C ARG A 83 -1.80 -5.48 -3.52
N GLY A 84 -2.92 -4.92 -3.98
CA GLY A 84 -2.95 -3.79 -4.90
C GLY A 84 -2.23 -2.56 -4.33
N VAL A 85 -2.57 -2.17 -3.10
CA VAL A 85 -1.91 -1.05 -2.39
C VAL A 85 -0.42 -1.31 -2.22
N THR A 86 -0.02 -2.52 -1.81
CA THR A 86 1.39 -2.89 -1.65
C THR A 86 2.17 -2.76 -2.97
N THR A 87 1.57 -3.23 -4.06
CA THR A 87 2.16 -3.18 -5.41
C THR A 87 2.28 -1.74 -5.90
N HIS A 88 1.22 -0.95 -5.77
CA HIS A 88 1.21 0.46 -6.12
C HIS A 88 2.25 1.26 -5.34
N THR A 89 2.32 1.04 -4.03
CA THR A 89 3.31 1.69 -3.16
C THR A 89 4.74 1.30 -3.53
N GLN A 90 4.97 0.03 -3.91
CA GLN A 90 6.26 -0.41 -4.41
C GLN A 90 6.64 0.22 -5.76
N ALA A 91 5.68 0.37 -6.68
CA ALA A 91 5.90 1.03 -7.96
C ALA A 91 6.26 2.51 -7.76
N LEU A 92 5.53 3.24 -6.91
CA LEU A 92 5.85 4.63 -6.54
C LEU A 92 7.27 4.76 -5.99
N TYR A 93 7.70 3.82 -5.13
CA TYR A 93 9.06 3.80 -4.62
C TYR A 93 10.10 3.50 -5.70
N ALA A 94 9.83 2.55 -6.60
CA ALA A 94 10.74 2.26 -7.70
C ALA A 94 10.91 3.50 -8.61
N SER A 95 9.82 4.17 -8.95
CA SER A 95 9.84 5.42 -9.75
C SER A 95 10.58 6.57 -9.03
N THR A 96 10.39 6.73 -7.72
CA THR A 96 11.11 7.74 -6.92
C THR A 96 12.58 7.36 -6.64
N SER A 97 12.91 6.07 -6.59
CA SER A 97 14.29 5.58 -6.53
C SER A 97 15.02 5.74 -7.86
N ILE A 98 14.30 5.62 -8.99
CA ILE A 98 14.83 5.94 -10.33
C ILE A 98 15.02 7.48 -10.47
N SER A 99 14.23 8.28 -9.75
CA SER A 99 14.44 9.74 -9.62
C SER A 99 15.62 10.14 -8.71
N SER A 100 16.32 9.18 -8.08
CA SER A 100 17.45 9.44 -7.19
C SER A 100 18.80 9.52 -7.96
N GLY A 101 19.35 10.69 -8.28
CA GLY A 101 19.07 12.03 -7.78
C GLY A 101 19.46 12.24 -6.30
N MET A 102 19.52 11.18 -5.48
CA MET A 102 19.90 11.28 -4.07
C MET A 102 21.41 11.47 -3.85
N LYS A 103 22.26 11.27 -4.87
CA LYS A 103 23.70 11.60 -4.76
C LYS A 103 23.95 13.09 -4.49
N GLY A 104 23.09 13.99 -4.98
CA GLY A 104 23.22 15.44 -4.75
C GLY A 104 22.74 15.87 -3.36
N ALA A 105 21.58 15.36 -2.92
CA ALA A 105 20.96 15.77 -1.66
C ALA A 105 21.74 15.30 -0.41
N THR A 106 22.41 14.15 -0.44
CA THR A 106 23.25 13.70 0.70
C THR A 106 24.54 14.53 0.80
N LYS A 107 25.14 14.94 -0.32
CA LYS A 107 26.27 15.88 -0.33
C LYS A 107 25.86 17.27 0.19
N ALA A 108 24.68 17.75 -0.19
CA ALA A 108 24.14 19.02 0.30
C ALA A 108 23.83 18.97 1.80
N MET A 109 23.28 17.87 2.34
CA MET A 109 23.04 17.73 3.77
C MET A 109 24.32 17.59 4.60
N VAL A 110 25.35 16.90 4.09
CA VAL A 110 26.67 16.82 4.76
C VAL A 110 27.37 18.18 4.75
N ALA A 111 27.27 18.94 3.66
CA ALA A 111 27.78 20.32 3.59
C ALA A 111 26.99 21.28 4.52
N MET A 112 25.67 21.11 4.61
CA MET A 112 24.80 21.90 5.48
C MET A 112 25.06 21.62 6.98
N ASN A 113 25.36 20.37 7.34
CA ASN A 113 25.72 20.00 8.72
C ASN A 113 27.08 20.59 9.15
N LYS A 114 27.93 20.97 8.19
CA LYS A 114 29.23 21.61 8.44
C LYS A 114 29.15 23.15 8.54
N GLN A 115 28.02 23.76 8.19
CA GLN A 115 27.83 25.22 8.11
C GLN A 115 26.62 25.76 8.90
N MET A 116 26.02 24.97 9.81
CA MET A 116 24.92 25.43 10.66
C MET A 116 25.40 26.43 11.73
N ALA A 117 25.68 27.66 11.31
CA ALA A 117 25.45 28.85 12.12
C ALA A 117 23.98 29.29 11.90
N PRO A 118 23.19 29.50 12.96
CA PRO A 118 21.74 29.66 12.89
C PRO A 118 21.23 30.90 12.10
N THR A 119 22.11 31.83 11.74
CA THR A 119 21.73 33.11 11.13
C THR A 119 21.49 33.08 9.62
N LYS A 120 21.82 31.99 8.91
CA LYS A 120 21.66 31.91 7.43
C LYS A 120 20.47 31.09 6.94
N GLN A 121 19.61 30.58 7.83
CA GLN A 121 18.52 29.65 7.49
C GLN A 121 17.41 30.25 6.61
N ALA A 122 17.06 31.53 6.79
CA ALA A 122 15.92 32.12 6.08
C ALA A 122 16.14 32.23 4.55
N LYS A 123 17.37 32.54 4.12
CA LYS A 123 17.71 32.69 2.70
C LYS A 123 17.75 31.33 1.99
N VAL A 124 18.29 30.31 2.66
CA VAL A 124 18.39 28.94 2.13
C VAL A 124 17.01 28.29 1.98
N ILE A 125 16.09 28.52 2.91
CA ILE A 125 14.70 28.01 2.79
C ILE A 125 13.97 28.69 1.62
N LYS A 126 14.17 30.01 1.44
CA LYS A 126 13.55 30.77 0.35
C LYS A 126 14.07 30.35 -1.02
N ASP A 127 15.38 30.14 -1.14
CA ASP A 127 16.00 29.68 -2.39
C ASP A 127 15.63 28.21 -2.69
N PHE A 128 15.48 27.37 -1.65
CA PHE A 128 15.00 25.99 -1.78
C PHE A 128 13.54 25.92 -2.25
N GLN A 129 12.65 26.75 -1.71
CA GLN A 129 11.26 26.82 -2.17
C GLN A 129 11.18 27.25 -3.65
N LYS A 130 12.04 28.20 -4.07
CA LYS A 130 12.08 28.68 -5.46
C LYS A 130 12.56 27.59 -6.44
N GLN A 131 13.56 26.79 -6.05
CA GLN A 131 14.05 25.67 -6.86
C GLN A 131 13.09 24.47 -6.86
N SER A 132 12.38 24.23 -5.75
CA SER A 132 11.37 23.16 -5.68
C SER A 132 10.18 23.43 -6.62
N ALA A 133 9.77 24.69 -6.77
CA ALA A 133 8.72 25.08 -7.72
C ALA A 133 9.17 24.91 -9.20
N GLN A 134 10.44 25.16 -9.50
CA GLN A 134 11.00 24.91 -10.84
C GLN A 134 11.08 23.41 -11.16
N LEU A 135 11.39 22.57 -10.16
CA LEU A 135 11.40 21.12 -10.31
C LEU A 135 10.01 20.55 -10.60
N ASP A 136 8.97 21.03 -9.93
CA ASP A 136 7.58 20.62 -10.20
C ASP A 136 7.13 20.92 -11.64
N MET A 137 7.53 22.08 -12.20
CA MET A 137 7.25 22.40 -13.61
C MET A 137 7.97 21.45 -14.58
N THR A 138 9.25 21.14 -14.34
CA THR A 138 10.00 20.23 -15.20
C THR A 138 9.52 18.77 -15.13
N VAL A 139 8.99 18.34 -13.99
CA VAL A 139 8.36 17.01 -13.81
C VAL A 139 7.04 16.93 -14.58
N SER A 140 6.27 18.03 -14.61
CA SER A 140 5.05 18.13 -15.43
C SER A 140 5.36 18.08 -16.93
N GLU A 141 6.35 18.85 -17.39
CA GLU A 141 6.77 18.88 -18.81
C GLU A 141 7.33 17.54 -19.29
N THR A 142 8.14 16.87 -18.46
CA THR A 142 8.70 15.55 -18.80
C THR A 142 7.63 14.45 -18.78
N SER A 143 6.62 14.55 -17.91
CA SER A 143 5.46 13.65 -17.94
C SER A 143 4.59 13.85 -19.18
N HIS A 144 4.45 15.10 -19.66
CA HIS A 144 3.73 15.41 -20.89
C HIS A 144 4.44 14.88 -22.15
N ASN A 145 5.77 14.99 -22.19
CA ASN A 145 6.59 14.42 -23.28
C ASN A 145 6.59 12.89 -23.27
N LEU A 146 6.63 12.27 -22.09
CA LEU A 146 6.56 10.80 -21.96
C LEU A 146 5.20 10.26 -22.40
N LYS A 147 4.11 10.99 -22.14
CA LYS A 147 2.77 10.65 -22.67
C LYS A 147 2.70 10.74 -24.20
N SER A 148 3.31 11.76 -24.81
CA SER A 148 3.33 11.91 -26.27
C SER A 148 4.11 10.81 -27.01
N LEU A 149 5.14 10.27 -26.36
CA LEU A 149 5.99 9.21 -26.93
C LEU A 149 5.39 7.81 -26.77
N LEU A 150 4.58 7.59 -25.72
CA LEU A 150 3.90 6.31 -25.45
C LEU A 150 2.53 6.20 -26.11
N TYR A 151 1.93 7.32 -26.49
CA TYR A 151 0.68 7.37 -27.27
C TYR A 151 0.81 8.44 -28.36
N PRO A 152 1.55 8.16 -29.45
CA PRO A 152 1.49 9.03 -30.62
C PRO A 152 0.05 9.03 -31.10
N THR A 153 -0.62 10.18 -31.07
CA THR A 153 -1.92 10.34 -31.71
C THR A 153 -1.69 10.10 -33.20
N SER A 154 -2.09 8.92 -33.67
CA SER A 154 -2.11 8.57 -35.09
C SER A 154 -3.25 9.35 -35.73
N THR A 155 -2.96 10.55 -36.23
CA THR A 155 -3.84 11.28 -37.13
C THR A 155 -3.01 12.21 -38.00
N ASP A 156 -3.03 11.85 -39.29
CA ASP A 156 -2.75 12.60 -40.54
C ASP A 156 -1.34 13.15 -40.83
#